data_AF-G0AEY1-F1
#
_entry.id   AF-G0AEY1-F1
#
_cell.length_a   1.000
_cell.length_b   1.000
_cell.length_c   1.000
_cell.angle_alpha   90.00
_cell.angle_beta   90.00
_cell.angle_gamma   90.00
#
_symmetry.space_group_name_H-M   'P 1'
#
loop_
_entity.id
_entity.type
_entity.pdbx_description
1 polymer ?
#
loop_
_entity_poly.entity_id
_entity_poly.type
_entity_poly.pdbx_seq_one_letter_code
_entity_poly.pdbx_strand_id
1 'polypeptide(L)'
;MTRLPPIEDITTMTINMAIFDTLPRRIVALGLSMAIAGCGGGGGSSDSGHSQASYNLSGTVSGLAAGAQVTLMNNSSDPITVKANGTFAFATPVIHNGSYAITVSAQPVGQTCSVSGGTGSGAGVTANINNIGIVCSVSTYSIGGSVSGLAAGTQVTLMNNSSDPVTVKANGAFAFDTPVAYNGSYAITVSAQPAGQSCSVSGGTGAGAGVSASINNIGIVCSANTYPISGTISGLATGEQVTLMNNSGDPVTVTANGVFSFATPVAYNGSYAVTVSTQPAGQRCSVSDSTGSGAGVNAGVSNISVICTFGYAYVVNSGSNTVSQYAIGKNGALAPMTPPTVDTEYNPHSIAVDASGKYAYVTNFDTNSVSQYTIGATGALTAMTPSSVGAAGNWPIDITVDPTGKYIYVSMFNSKAISQFAVGKNGALTAMIPPAVSTGSLPHSIVVDPTGKYVYVANFVDNNVSQYTIGSAGALTAMAPPTVGTGRGGALAVNPTGKYVYVVNYYDGTISQYTIGPSGPLAAMTPPTVNIGLYSAAITVDPTGKYAYAVSYSGDSLWQYTIGATGMLTAMSAPISTGSQPNSVAVDPWGKYVYVVNLKGTSISQYTIGSGGALTALNTPTVSTELSPGSIVTTKGH
;
A
#
# COMPACT_ATOMS: atom_id res chain seq x y z
N MET A 1 -51.87 6.66 -8.34
CA MET A 1 -52.24 6.12 -9.67
C MET A 1 -51.00 6.28 -10.55
N THR A 2 -50.52 5.30 -11.31
CA THR A 2 -51.06 3.95 -11.58
C THR A 2 -49.91 2.93 -11.76
N ARG A 3 -50.24 1.64 -11.67
CA ARG A 3 -49.33 0.48 -11.72
C ARG A 3 -48.78 0.15 -13.12
N LEU A 4 -47.63 -0.54 -13.14
CA LEU A 4 -47.26 -1.78 -13.90
C LEU A 4 -48.24 -2.28 -14.98
N PRO A 5 -47.75 -2.81 -16.14
CA PRO A 5 -47.02 -4.10 -16.15
C PRO A 5 -45.79 -4.21 -17.09
N PRO A 6 -45.00 -5.30 -16.99
CA PRO A 6 -43.92 -5.65 -17.93
C PRO A 6 -44.43 -6.38 -19.19
N ILE A 7 -43.53 -6.66 -20.13
CA ILE A 7 -43.76 -7.48 -21.34
C ILE A 7 -42.91 -8.76 -21.26
N GLU A 8 -43.47 -9.87 -21.72
CA GLU A 8 -42.82 -11.18 -21.84
C GLU A 8 -42.58 -11.59 -23.32
N ASP A 9 -41.78 -12.65 -23.49
CA ASP A 9 -42.01 -13.76 -24.44
C ASP A 9 -41.58 -13.67 -25.93
N ILE A 10 -41.59 -14.88 -26.55
CA ILE A 10 -41.67 -15.28 -27.96
C ILE A 10 -40.34 -15.52 -28.71
N THR A 11 -39.93 -16.80 -28.73
CA THR A 11 -39.96 -17.68 -29.94
C THR A 11 -39.66 -19.13 -29.51
N THR A 12 -40.45 -20.21 -29.70
CA THR A 12 -41.61 -20.64 -30.51
C THR A 12 -41.35 -21.24 -31.91
N MET A 13 -41.35 -22.58 -32.01
CA MET A 13 -41.86 -23.47 -33.09
C MET A 13 -41.63 -24.93 -32.61
N THR A 14 -42.55 -25.89 -32.40
CA THR A 14 -43.99 -26.14 -32.70
C THR A 14 -44.25 -27.08 -33.90
N ILE A 15 -45.31 -27.93 -33.81
CA ILE A 15 -45.87 -28.92 -34.79
C ILE A 15 -45.21 -30.34 -34.66
N ASN A 16 -45.84 -31.39 -34.10
CA ASN A 16 -47.00 -32.24 -34.55
C ASN A 16 -46.62 -33.23 -35.69
N MET A 17 -47.11 -34.49 -35.81
CA MET A 17 -48.08 -35.40 -35.13
C MET A 17 -47.88 -36.85 -35.70
N ALA A 18 -48.47 -38.01 -35.31
CA ALA A 18 -49.28 -38.53 -34.17
C ALA A 18 -49.51 -40.07 -34.34
N ILE A 19 -50.08 -40.77 -33.31
CA ILE A 19 -50.91 -42.01 -33.42
C ILE A 19 -50.14 -43.34 -33.81
N PHE A 20 -50.48 -44.59 -33.42
CA PHE A 20 -51.60 -45.26 -32.68
C PHE A 20 -51.09 -46.51 -31.87
N ASP A 21 -52.00 -47.23 -31.18
CA ASP A 21 -52.12 -48.69 -30.85
C ASP A 21 -50.90 -49.63 -30.59
N THR A 22 -50.95 -50.68 -29.73
CA THR A 22 -52.03 -51.28 -28.88
C THR A 22 -51.49 -51.97 -27.59
N LEU A 23 -52.39 -52.35 -26.66
CA LEU A 23 -52.17 -53.13 -25.41
C LEU A 23 -52.39 -54.68 -25.62
N PRO A 24 -52.49 -55.65 -24.65
CA PRO A 24 -52.71 -55.58 -23.16
C PRO A 24 -52.08 -56.67 -22.19
N ARG A 25 -52.04 -56.38 -20.86
CA ARG A 25 -52.16 -57.31 -19.66
C ARG A 25 -51.10 -58.45 -19.50
N ARG A 26 -50.88 -59.16 -18.36
CA ARG A 26 -51.46 -59.32 -16.98
C ARG A 26 -50.33 -59.18 -15.90
N ILE A 27 -50.48 -59.06 -14.56
CA ILE A 27 -51.57 -59.10 -13.53
C ILE A 27 -51.68 -60.40 -12.65
N VAL A 28 -51.18 -60.31 -11.40
CA VAL A 28 -51.63 -60.89 -10.08
C VAL A 28 -51.36 -62.38 -9.65
N ALA A 29 -50.37 -62.53 -8.74
CA ALA A 29 -50.35 -63.02 -7.33
C ALA A 29 -50.96 -64.36 -6.78
N LEU A 30 -50.42 -64.73 -5.59
CA LEU A 30 -50.92 -65.59 -4.47
C LEU A 30 -50.99 -67.14 -4.57
N GLY A 31 -50.15 -67.82 -3.76
CA GLY A 31 -50.62 -68.37 -2.46
C GLY A 31 -50.87 -69.89 -2.26
N LEU A 32 -50.59 -70.34 -1.03
CA LEU A 32 -51.05 -71.58 -0.36
C LEU A 32 -50.40 -72.94 -0.72
N SER A 33 -50.87 -74.04 -0.09
CA SER A 33 -50.00 -75.10 0.46
C SER A 33 -50.64 -76.52 0.53
N MET A 34 -49.85 -77.48 1.07
CA MET A 34 -50.20 -78.81 1.62
C MET A 34 -50.27 -80.06 0.69
N ALA A 35 -49.30 -80.95 0.94
CA ALA A 35 -49.46 -82.33 1.47
C ALA A 35 -49.93 -83.53 0.59
N ILE A 36 -49.03 -84.52 0.51
CA ILE A 36 -49.23 -85.99 0.66
C ILE A 36 -50.18 -86.72 -0.33
N ALA A 37 -49.60 -87.57 -1.20
CA ALA A 37 -49.84 -89.03 -1.23
C ALA A 37 -49.12 -89.71 -2.41
N GLY A 38 -48.49 -90.88 -2.18
CA GLY A 38 -47.88 -91.71 -3.22
C GLY A 38 -47.05 -92.84 -2.59
N CYS A 39 -47.41 -94.11 -2.84
CA CYS A 39 -46.91 -95.26 -2.09
C CYS A 39 -46.44 -96.40 -3.01
N GLY A 40 -45.55 -97.25 -2.50
CA GLY A 40 -45.11 -98.49 -3.15
C GLY A 40 -43.70 -98.40 -3.76
N GLY A 41 -42.76 -99.28 -3.39
CA GLY A 41 -42.85 -100.32 -2.37
C GLY A 41 -41.51 -100.99 -2.10
N GLY A 42 -41.40 -101.70 -0.97
CA GLY A 42 -40.24 -102.52 -0.66
C GLY A 42 -40.33 -103.91 -1.29
N GLY A 43 -39.22 -104.40 -1.84
CA GLY A 43 -39.10 -105.75 -2.38
C GLY A 43 -37.65 -106.22 -2.27
N GLY A 44 -37.34 -107.01 -1.25
CA GLY A 44 -35.99 -107.54 -1.04
C GLY A 44 -35.74 -108.79 -1.89
N SER A 45 -34.74 -108.75 -2.76
CA SER A 45 -34.07 -109.92 -3.32
C SER A 45 -32.65 -109.54 -3.71
N SER A 46 -31.72 -110.48 -3.57
CA SER A 46 -30.28 -110.28 -3.74
C SER A 46 -29.85 -110.30 -5.20
N ASP A 47 -29.01 -109.35 -5.62
CA ASP A 47 -27.82 -109.69 -6.42
C ASP A 47 -26.71 -108.61 -6.35
N SER A 48 -25.50 -109.03 -6.71
CA SER A 48 -24.30 -108.29 -7.15
C SER A 48 -24.08 -106.85 -6.64
N GLY A 49 -23.08 -106.67 -5.79
CA GLY A 49 -22.60 -105.34 -5.39
C GLY A 49 -21.81 -104.62 -6.49
N HIS A 50 -22.31 -103.45 -6.93
CA HIS A 50 -21.55 -102.48 -7.71
C HIS A 50 -21.61 -101.11 -7.02
N SER A 51 -20.51 -100.71 -6.36
CA SER A 51 -20.36 -99.34 -5.88
C SER A 51 -20.26 -98.39 -7.08
N GLN A 52 -21.14 -97.40 -7.17
CA GLN A 52 -20.93 -96.30 -8.12
C GLN A 52 -19.59 -95.62 -7.81
N ALA A 53 -18.79 -95.37 -8.84
CA ALA A 53 -17.54 -94.63 -8.68
C ALA A 53 -17.84 -93.24 -8.09
N SER A 54 -17.01 -92.79 -7.16
CA SER A 54 -17.08 -91.46 -6.58
C SER A 54 -15.69 -90.83 -6.60
N TYR A 55 -15.66 -89.51 -6.73
CA TYR A 55 -14.48 -88.75 -7.10
C TYR A 55 -14.24 -87.62 -6.11
N ASN A 56 -12.99 -87.49 -5.68
CA ASN A 56 -12.60 -86.48 -4.72
C ASN A 56 -12.57 -85.09 -5.37
N LEU A 57 -13.06 -84.08 -4.64
CA LEU A 57 -12.83 -82.67 -4.96
C LEU A 57 -11.67 -82.18 -4.09
N SER A 58 -10.58 -81.75 -4.73
CA SER A 58 -9.41 -81.18 -4.09
C SER A 58 -8.86 -79.99 -4.85
N GLY A 59 -8.07 -79.17 -4.17
CA GLY A 59 -7.57 -77.93 -4.72
C GLY A 59 -6.49 -77.32 -3.86
N THR A 60 -6.10 -76.09 -4.18
CA THR A 60 -5.09 -75.32 -3.44
C THR A 60 -5.64 -73.98 -2.97
N VAL A 61 -5.24 -73.57 -1.75
CA VAL A 61 -5.39 -72.19 -1.27
C VAL A 61 -4.04 -71.48 -1.32
N SER A 62 -4.05 -70.27 -1.87
CA SER A 62 -2.88 -69.41 -2.05
C SER A 62 -3.18 -67.97 -1.64
N GLY A 63 -2.18 -67.27 -1.12
CA GLY A 63 -2.30 -65.89 -0.65
C GLY A 63 -3.04 -65.67 0.68
N LEU A 64 -3.54 -66.73 1.34
CA LEU A 64 -4.18 -66.63 2.65
C LEU A 64 -3.18 -66.15 3.71
N ALA A 65 -3.56 -65.15 4.50
CA ALA A 65 -2.69 -64.55 5.52
C ALA A 65 -2.42 -65.50 6.71
N ALA A 66 -1.26 -65.34 7.36
CA ALA A 66 -0.90 -66.13 8.53
C ALA A 66 -1.90 -65.90 9.68
N GLY A 67 -2.50 -66.98 10.18
CA GLY A 67 -3.54 -66.94 11.23
C GLY A 67 -4.95 -66.62 10.72
N ALA A 68 -5.12 -66.30 9.43
CA ALA A 68 -6.45 -66.16 8.83
C ALA A 68 -7.05 -67.52 8.45
N GLN A 69 -8.36 -67.55 8.22
CA GLN A 69 -9.06 -68.74 7.73
C GLN A 69 -10.13 -68.36 6.70
N VAL A 70 -10.31 -69.23 5.70
CA VAL A 70 -11.36 -69.12 4.68
C VAL A 70 -12.28 -70.35 4.79
N THR A 71 -13.60 -70.15 4.74
CA THR A 71 -14.54 -71.27 4.64
C THR A 71 -15.04 -71.39 3.21
N LEU A 72 -14.79 -72.56 2.63
CA LEU A 72 -15.30 -72.97 1.34
C LEU A 72 -16.55 -73.83 1.55
N MET A 73 -17.49 -73.78 0.63
CA MET A 73 -18.75 -74.52 0.69
C MET A 73 -19.04 -75.15 -0.67
N ASN A 74 -19.14 -76.47 -0.73
CA ASN A 74 -19.60 -77.20 -1.91
C ASN A 74 -21.12 -77.44 -1.85
N ASN A 75 -21.83 -77.13 -2.94
CA ASN A 75 -23.27 -77.36 -3.12
C ASN A 75 -24.17 -76.83 -1.98
N SER A 76 -23.70 -75.79 -1.28
CA SER A 76 -24.36 -75.22 -0.08
C SER A 76 -24.53 -76.18 1.10
N SER A 77 -23.86 -77.34 1.11
CA SER A 77 -24.07 -78.38 2.15
C SER A 77 -22.81 -79.01 2.76
N ASP A 78 -21.65 -78.95 2.09
CA ASP A 78 -20.37 -79.48 2.61
C ASP A 78 -19.36 -78.33 2.83
N PRO A 79 -19.20 -77.84 4.08
CA PRO A 79 -18.27 -76.77 4.42
C PRO A 79 -16.88 -77.28 4.85
N ILE A 80 -15.82 -76.65 4.33
CA ILE A 80 -14.44 -76.85 4.80
C ILE A 80 -13.77 -75.52 5.12
N THR A 81 -13.20 -75.40 6.33
CA THR A 81 -12.42 -74.24 6.76
C THR A 81 -10.94 -74.49 6.61
N VAL A 82 -10.28 -73.76 5.71
CA VAL A 82 -8.85 -73.82 5.45
C VAL A 82 -8.14 -72.70 6.22
N LYS A 83 -7.07 -73.04 6.95
CA LYS A 83 -6.37 -72.14 7.90
C LYS A 83 -4.91 -71.81 7.53
N ALA A 84 -4.46 -72.26 6.36
CA ALA A 84 -3.11 -72.04 5.84
C ALA A 84 -3.09 -72.19 4.31
N ASN A 85 -2.06 -71.69 3.65
CA ASN A 85 -1.81 -71.98 2.24
C ASN A 85 -1.40 -73.45 2.06
N GLY A 86 -1.84 -74.08 0.97
CA GLY A 86 -1.60 -75.49 0.71
C GLY A 86 -2.80 -76.19 0.07
N THR A 87 -2.78 -77.52 0.04
CA THR A 87 -3.86 -78.35 -0.52
C THR A 87 -5.03 -78.53 0.44
N PHE A 88 -6.25 -78.55 -0.08
CA PHE A 88 -7.47 -78.94 0.62
C PHE A 88 -8.24 -80.00 -0.17
N ALA A 89 -9.11 -80.76 0.49
CA ALA A 89 -10.05 -81.69 -0.14
C ALA A 89 -11.37 -81.71 0.65
N PHE A 90 -12.50 -81.77 -0.06
CA PHE A 90 -13.82 -81.88 0.57
C PHE A 90 -14.03 -83.29 1.15
N ALA A 91 -14.81 -83.38 2.23
CA ALA A 91 -15.09 -84.63 2.91
C ALA A 91 -16.10 -85.50 2.15
N THR A 92 -16.96 -84.91 1.32
CA THR A 92 -17.93 -85.61 0.49
C THR A 92 -17.43 -85.75 -0.95
N PRO A 93 -17.11 -86.96 -1.43
CA PRO A 93 -16.81 -87.20 -2.85
C PRO A 93 -18.06 -86.99 -3.72
N VAL A 94 -17.87 -86.52 -4.96
CA VAL A 94 -18.97 -86.40 -5.93
C VAL A 94 -19.14 -87.74 -6.64
N ILE A 95 -20.36 -88.28 -6.65
CA ILE A 95 -20.70 -89.50 -7.40
C ILE A 95 -20.45 -89.32 -8.90
N HIS A 96 -20.19 -90.40 -9.62
CA HIS A 96 -20.08 -90.39 -11.07
C HIS A 96 -21.30 -89.71 -11.71
N ASN A 97 -21.06 -88.82 -12.67
CA ASN A 97 -22.06 -87.93 -13.29
C ASN A 97 -22.73 -86.87 -12.37
N GLY A 98 -22.28 -86.73 -11.12
CA GLY A 98 -22.72 -85.65 -10.23
C GLY A 98 -22.16 -84.27 -10.61
N SER A 99 -22.62 -83.24 -9.88
CA SER A 99 -22.23 -81.84 -10.03
C SER A 99 -21.61 -81.26 -8.74
N TYR A 100 -20.83 -80.20 -8.88
CA TYR A 100 -20.24 -79.46 -7.76
C TYR A 100 -20.25 -77.95 -8.02
N ALA A 101 -20.39 -77.18 -6.94
CA ALA A 101 -20.41 -75.72 -6.94
C ALA A 101 -19.75 -75.23 -5.65
N ILE A 102 -18.48 -74.90 -5.75
CA ILE A 102 -17.61 -74.44 -4.66
C ILE A 102 -17.66 -72.92 -4.59
N THR A 103 -18.06 -72.40 -3.43
CA THR A 103 -18.17 -70.98 -3.13
C THR A 103 -17.37 -70.65 -1.87
N VAL A 104 -16.95 -69.40 -1.70
CA VAL A 104 -16.43 -68.92 -0.40
C VAL A 104 -17.62 -68.48 0.44
N SER A 105 -17.96 -69.26 1.47
CA SER A 105 -19.08 -68.98 2.38
C SER A 105 -18.69 -68.07 3.55
N ALA A 106 -17.40 -68.00 3.89
CA ALA A 106 -16.85 -67.00 4.79
C ALA A 106 -15.47 -66.54 4.32
N GLN A 107 -15.34 -65.23 4.08
CA GLN A 107 -14.08 -64.59 3.71
C GLN A 107 -13.17 -64.37 4.94
N PRO A 108 -11.84 -64.54 4.82
CA PRO A 108 -10.88 -64.13 5.84
C PRO A 108 -10.93 -62.61 6.09
N VAL A 109 -10.79 -62.20 7.36
CA VAL A 109 -10.76 -60.79 7.75
C VAL A 109 -9.56 -60.09 7.07
N GLY A 110 -9.82 -58.96 6.41
CA GLY A 110 -8.79 -58.17 5.73
C GLY A 110 -8.33 -58.72 4.38
N GLN A 111 -8.97 -59.77 3.87
CA GLN A 111 -8.63 -60.39 2.58
C GLN A 111 -9.88 -60.72 1.77
N THR A 112 -9.71 -60.92 0.47
CA THR A 112 -10.75 -61.42 -0.43
C THR A 112 -10.24 -62.63 -1.19
N CYS A 113 -10.85 -63.79 -0.97
CA CYS A 113 -10.59 -65.03 -1.68
C CYS A 113 -11.57 -65.22 -2.84
N SER A 114 -11.03 -65.63 -3.99
CA SER A 114 -11.77 -65.96 -5.22
C SER A 114 -11.62 -67.44 -5.56
N VAL A 115 -12.60 -68.01 -6.26
CA VAL A 115 -12.62 -69.42 -6.68
C VAL A 115 -12.40 -69.54 -8.18
N SER A 116 -11.46 -70.38 -8.59
CA SER A 116 -11.26 -70.80 -9.98
C SER A 116 -11.40 -72.33 -10.08
N GLY A 117 -11.93 -72.82 -11.20
CA GLY A 117 -12.25 -74.25 -11.38
C GLY A 117 -13.36 -74.77 -10.45
N GLY A 118 -14.09 -73.90 -9.75
CA GLY A 118 -15.01 -74.27 -8.67
C GLY A 118 -16.36 -74.85 -9.06
N THR A 119 -16.67 -75.01 -10.36
CA THR A 119 -18.01 -75.41 -10.82
C THR A 119 -17.93 -76.50 -11.89
N GLY A 120 -18.71 -77.57 -11.72
CA GLY A 120 -18.91 -78.61 -12.73
C GLY A 120 -20.38 -79.05 -12.80
N SER A 121 -20.95 -79.03 -14.01
CA SER A 121 -22.34 -79.42 -14.27
C SER A 121 -22.50 -79.92 -15.71
N GLY A 122 -23.52 -80.74 -15.98
CA GLY A 122 -24.01 -81.07 -17.33
C GLY A 122 -23.31 -82.20 -18.09
N ALA A 123 -22.06 -82.55 -17.78
CA ALA A 123 -21.33 -83.67 -18.43
C ALA A 123 -20.61 -84.62 -17.45
N GLY A 124 -20.79 -84.40 -16.14
CA GLY A 124 -20.40 -85.34 -15.10
C GLY A 124 -18.95 -85.25 -14.59
N VAL A 125 -18.79 -85.41 -13.28
CA VAL A 125 -17.49 -85.76 -12.69
C VAL A 125 -17.20 -87.23 -13.02
N THR A 126 -16.12 -87.47 -13.77
CA THR A 126 -15.66 -88.79 -14.25
C THR A 126 -14.22 -89.11 -13.83
N ALA A 127 -13.57 -88.19 -13.12
CA ALA A 127 -12.24 -88.31 -12.53
C ALA A 127 -12.14 -87.39 -11.31
N ASN A 128 -11.13 -87.59 -10.46
CA ASN A 128 -10.85 -86.69 -9.33
C ASN A 128 -10.56 -85.26 -9.82
N ILE A 129 -11.23 -84.27 -9.26
CA ILE A 129 -11.03 -82.86 -9.57
C ILE A 129 -9.98 -82.33 -8.61
N ASN A 130 -8.78 -82.01 -9.12
CA ASN A 130 -7.63 -81.59 -8.30
C ASN A 130 -7.13 -80.17 -8.65
N ASN A 131 -7.88 -79.43 -9.47
CA ASN A 131 -7.48 -78.16 -10.08
C ASN A 131 -8.32 -76.95 -9.60
N ILE A 132 -9.04 -77.09 -8.49
CA ILE A 132 -9.77 -75.97 -7.88
C ILE A 132 -8.77 -75.03 -7.22
N GLY A 133 -8.65 -73.80 -7.72
CA GLY A 133 -7.71 -72.80 -7.22
C GLY A 133 -8.42 -71.72 -6.41
N ILE A 134 -8.09 -71.60 -5.12
CA ILE A 134 -8.49 -70.47 -4.27
C ILE A 134 -7.34 -69.49 -4.19
N VAL A 135 -7.60 -68.24 -4.62
CA VAL A 135 -6.60 -67.16 -4.59
C VAL A 135 -7.13 -66.03 -3.73
N CYS A 136 -6.43 -65.75 -2.63
CA CYS A 136 -6.74 -64.71 -1.66
C CYS A 136 -5.78 -63.52 -1.84
N SER A 137 -6.33 -62.30 -1.93
CA SER A 137 -5.57 -61.05 -1.92
C SER A 137 -5.88 -60.23 -0.66
N VAL A 138 -4.97 -59.34 -0.27
CA VAL A 138 -5.23 -58.38 0.81
C VAL A 138 -6.20 -57.31 0.32
N SER A 139 -7.23 -57.02 1.09
CA SER A 139 -8.20 -55.97 0.76
C SER A 139 -7.53 -54.59 0.85
N THR A 140 -7.75 -53.74 -0.14
CA THR A 140 -7.19 -52.40 -0.23
C THR A 140 -8.28 -51.34 -0.29
N TYR A 141 -8.02 -50.17 0.30
CA TYR A 141 -9.02 -49.12 0.50
C TYR A 141 -8.51 -47.79 -0.03
N SER A 142 -9.39 -47.05 -0.71
CA SER A 142 -9.07 -45.70 -1.19
C SER A 142 -8.93 -44.72 -0.03
N ILE A 143 -7.93 -43.84 -0.13
CA ILE A 143 -7.72 -42.71 0.78
C ILE A 143 -7.99 -41.42 0.01
N GLY A 144 -8.82 -40.54 0.56
CA GLY A 144 -9.26 -39.32 -0.11
C GLY A 144 -10.05 -38.39 0.81
N GLY A 145 -10.53 -37.30 0.25
CA GLY A 145 -11.07 -36.20 1.03
C GLY A 145 -11.59 -35.07 0.16
N SER A 146 -11.58 -33.85 0.70
CA SER A 146 -11.93 -32.63 -0.04
C SER A 146 -10.97 -31.48 0.23
N VAL A 147 -10.78 -30.62 -0.77
CA VAL A 147 -10.07 -29.34 -0.68
C VAL A 147 -11.07 -28.19 -0.71
N SER A 148 -10.88 -27.24 0.20
CA SER A 148 -11.70 -26.04 0.39
C SER A 148 -10.84 -24.79 0.58
N GLY A 149 -11.35 -23.63 0.15
CA GLY A 149 -10.65 -22.34 0.24
C GLY A 149 -9.51 -22.12 -0.76
N LEU A 150 -9.23 -23.07 -1.67
CA LEU A 150 -8.20 -22.96 -2.70
C LEU A 150 -8.62 -21.89 -3.75
N ALA A 151 -7.77 -20.89 -3.96
CA ALA A 151 -8.05 -19.81 -4.91
C ALA A 151 -7.96 -20.26 -6.38
N ALA A 152 -8.81 -19.70 -7.23
CA ALA A 152 -8.85 -20.01 -8.66
C ALA A 152 -7.49 -19.77 -9.35
N GLY A 153 -7.07 -20.73 -10.19
CA GLY A 153 -5.78 -20.67 -10.89
C GLY A 153 -4.56 -21.08 -10.04
N THR A 154 -4.73 -21.40 -8.76
CA THR A 154 -3.67 -21.96 -7.90
C THR A 154 -3.82 -23.48 -7.75
N GLN A 155 -2.77 -24.15 -7.24
CA GLN A 155 -2.79 -25.58 -6.98
C GLN A 155 -2.06 -25.92 -5.67
N VAL A 156 -2.55 -26.95 -4.97
CA VAL A 156 -1.90 -27.53 -3.79
C VAL A 156 -1.45 -28.96 -4.13
N THR A 157 -0.24 -29.34 -3.69
CA THR A 157 0.21 -30.73 -3.79
C THR A 157 0.17 -31.37 -2.40
N LEU A 158 -0.60 -32.44 -2.30
CA LEU A 158 -0.73 -33.31 -1.15
C LEU A 158 0.22 -34.51 -1.34
N MET A 159 0.67 -35.11 -0.23
CA MET A 159 1.56 -36.27 -0.24
C MET A 159 1.13 -37.25 0.85
N ASN A 160 0.78 -38.47 0.47
CA ASN A 160 0.52 -39.58 1.39
C ASN A 160 1.79 -40.43 1.57
N ASN A 161 2.12 -40.78 2.81
CA ASN A 161 3.24 -41.66 3.19
C ASN A 161 4.60 -41.29 2.58
N SER A 162 4.80 -40.01 2.26
CA SER A 162 6.00 -39.46 1.59
C SER A 162 6.33 -40.04 0.20
N SER A 163 5.38 -40.73 -0.44
CA SER A 163 5.61 -41.44 -1.72
C SER A 163 4.49 -41.33 -2.76
N ASP A 164 3.26 -40.96 -2.37
CA ASP A 164 2.11 -40.85 -3.28
C ASP A 164 1.60 -39.40 -3.35
N PRO A 165 1.95 -38.63 -4.40
CA PRO A 165 1.61 -37.21 -4.53
C PRO A 165 0.36 -36.94 -5.37
N VAL A 166 -0.57 -36.14 -4.84
CA VAL A 166 -1.79 -35.69 -5.54
C VAL A 166 -1.78 -34.17 -5.68
N THR A 167 -1.94 -33.65 -6.89
CA THR A 167 -2.03 -32.19 -7.13
C THR A 167 -3.46 -31.77 -7.43
N VAL A 168 -4.04 -30.95 -6.55
CA VAL A 168 -5.41 -30.46 -6.64
C VAL A 168 -5.42 -29.00 -7.13
N LYS A 169 -6.23 -28.70 -8.16
CA LYS A 169 -6.27 -27.42 -8.89
C LYS A 169 -7.57 -26.61 -8.72
N ALA A 170 -8.52 -27.13 -7.95
CA ALA A 170 -9.81 -26.50 -7.66
C ALA A 170 -10.38 -27.05 -6.34
N ASN A 171 -11.35 -26.34 -5.76
CA ASN A 171 -12.11 -26.86 -4.61
C ASN A 171 -12.97 -28.05 -5.05
N GLY A 172 -13.04 -29.10 -4.22
CA GLY A 172 -13.73 -30.34 -4.57
C GLY A 172 -13.11 -31.57 -3.91
N ALA A 173 -13.56 -32.75 -4.32
CA ALA A 173 -13.03 -34.02 -3.81
C ALA A 173 -11.65 -34.35 -4.41
N PHE A 174 -10.84 -35.12 -3.67
CA PHE A 174 -9.60 -35.72 -4.14
C PHE A 174 -9.46 -37.16 -3.63
N ALA A 175 -8.66 -37.97 -4.30
CA ALA A 175 -8.24 -39.30 -3.86
C ALA A 175 -6.76 -39.51 -4.20
N PHE A 176 -6.11 -40.41 -3.46
CA PHE A 176 -4.76 -40.91 -3.73
C PHE A 176 -4.81 -42.12 -4.66
N ASP A 177 -3.85 -42.19 -5.60
CA ASP A 177 -3.81 -43.25 -6.62
C ASP A 177 -3.37 -44.60 -6.02
N THR A 178 -2.61 -44.60 -4.91
CA THR A 178 -2.20 -45.81 -4.20
C THR A 178 -3.18 -46.13 -3.06
N PRO A 179 -4.04 -47.16 -3.17
CA PRO A 179 -4.93 -47.55 -2.09
C PRO A 179 -4.14 -48.23 -0.95
N VAL A 180 -4.55 -48.00 0.29
CA VAL A 180 -3.89 -48.54 1.48
C VAL A 180 -4.46 -49.91 1.82
N ALA A 181 -3.58 -50.89 2.05
CA ALA A 181 -3.96 -52.24 2.46
C ALA A 181 -4.67 -52.27 3.83
N TYR A 182 -5.46 -53.31 4.07
CA TYR A 182 -6.12 -53.56 5.36
C TYR A 182 -5.13 -53.48 6.54
N ASN A 183 -5.52 -52.78 7.61
CA ASN A 183 -4.68 -52.42 8.77
C ASN A 183 -3.41 -51.60 8.46
N GLY A 184 -3.19 -51.19 7.21
CA GLY A 184 -2.13 -50.26 6.82
C GLY A 184 -2.33 -48.85 7.40
N SER A 185 -1.33 -48.00 7.17
CA SER A 185 -1.31 -46.61 7.65
C SER A 185 -1.32 -45.60 6.52
N TYR A 186 -1.85 -44.41 6.80
CA TYR A 186 -1.74 -43.23 5.94
C TYR A 186 -1.26 -42.02 6.76
N ALA A 187 -0.49 -41.16 6.12
CA ALA A 187 0.06 -39.93 6.70
C ALA A 187 0.13 -38.87 5.60
N ILE A 188 -0.82 -37.94 5.63
CA ILE A 188 -1.06 -36.94 4.58
C ILE A 188 -0.49 -35.60 4.99
N THR A 189 0.33 -35.04 4.14
CA THR A 189 0.99 -33.74 4.30
C THR A 189 0.75 -32.86 3.08
N VAL A 190 0.89 -31.54 3.22
CA VAL A 190 0.99 -30.62 2.08
C VAL A 190 2.46 -30.52 1.71
N SER A 191 2.85 -31.07 0.56
CA SER A 191 4.22 -31.06 0.05
C SER A 191 4.55 -29.83 -0.78
N ALA A 192 3.54 -29.20 -1.39
CA ALA A 192 3.66 -27.87 -1.99
C ALA A 192 2.43 -27.01 -1.69
N GLN A 193 2.65 -25.85 -1.08
CA GLN A 193 1.61 -24.86 -0.80
C GLN A 193 1.26 -24.03 -2.06
N PRO A 194 -0.01 -23.66 -2.27
CA PRO A 194 -0.40 -22.74 -3.33
C PRO A 194 0.17 -21.34 -3.07
N ALA A 195 0.55 -20.64 -4.15
CA ALA A 195 1.03 -19.27 -4.06
C ALA A 195 -0.01 -18.36 -3.36
N GLY A 196 0.45 -17.57 -2.39
CA GLY A 196 -0.37 -16.63 -1.64
C GLY A 196 -1.33 -17.23 -0.62
N GLN A 197 -1.22 -18.53 -0.31
CA GLN A 197 -2.12 -19.25 0.58
C GLN A 197 -1.35 -20.18 1.53
N SER A 198 -2.05 -20.66 2.57
CA SER A 198 -1.62 -21.70 3.47
C SER A 198 -2.72 -22.75 3.62
N CYS A 199 -2.46 -23.98 3.17
CA CYS A 199 -3.34 -25.13 3.30
C CYS A 199 -2.93 -25.99 4.51
N SER A 200 -3.93 -26.42 5.28
CA SER A 200 -3.82 -27.26 6.46
C SER A 200 -4.57 -28.59 6.26
N VAL A 201 -4.13 -29.65 6.96
CA VAL A 201 -4.69 -31.00 6.85
C VAL A 201 -5.44 -31.36 8.14
N SER A 202 -6.66 -31.86 8.00
CA SER A 202 -7.49 -32.40 9.09
C SER A 202 -7.89 -33.85 8.78
N GLY A 203 -7.88 -34.71 9.80
CA GLY A 203 -8.07 -36.16 9.62
C GLY A 203 -6.95 -36.86 8.83
N GLY A 204 -5.80 -36.21 8.62
CA GLY A 204 -4.75 -36.66 7.70
C GLY A 204 -3.89 -37.84 8.14
N THR A 205 -4.12 -38.44 9.32
CA THR A 205 -3.27 -39.51 9.85
C THR A 205 -4.08 -40.68 10.40
N GLY A 206 -3.67 -41.89 10.04
CA GLY A 206 -4.15 -43.14 10.63
C GLY A 206 -3.00 -44.13 10.74
N ALA A 207 -2.58 -44.43 11.97
CA ALA A 207 -1.39 -45.25 12.24
C ALA A 207 -1.75 -46.67 12.72
N GLY A 208 -1.10 -47.67 12.13
CA GLY A 208 -0.84 -48.99 12.74
C GLY A 208 -1.97 -50.01 12.88
N ALA A 209 -3.25 -49.63 12.86
CA ALA A 209 -4.35 -50.59 13.13
C ALA A 209 -5.74 -50.23 12.53
N GLY A 210 -5.84 -49.20 11.68
CA GLY A 210 -7.12 -48.50 11.47
C GLY A 210 -7.87 -48.72 10.15
N VAL A 211 -7.18 -48.98 9.04
CA VAL A 211 -7.82 -48.96 7.70
C VAL A 211 -8.57 -50.27 7.45
N SER A 212 -9.89 -50.22 7.68
CA SER A 212 -10.86 -51.32 7.44
C SER A 212 -11.99 -50.93 6.47
N ALA A 213 -12.02 -49.66 6.04
CA ALA A 213 -12.92 -49.08 5.05
C ALA A 213 -12.20 -47.93 4.33
N SER A 214 -12.73 -47.50 3.18
CA SER A 214 -12.23 -46.31 2.46
C SER A 214 -12.39 -45.05 3.30
N ILE A 215 -11.35 -44.21 3.31
CA ILE A 215 -11.33 -42.93 4.00
C ILE A 215 -11.63 -41.83 2.97
N ASN A 216 -12.68 -41.05 3.21
CA ASN A 216 -13.15 -40.00 2.29
C ASN A 216 -13.43 -38.65 2.99
N ASN A 217 -13.05 -38.53 4.27
CA ASN A 217 -13.37 -37.42 5.16
C ASN A 217 -12.14 -36.57 5.55
N ILE A 218 -11.00 -36.73 4.87
CA ILE A 218 -9.82 -35.88 5.06
C ILE A 218 -10.15 -34.47 4.55
N GLY A 219 -10.06 -33.47 5.42
CA GLY A 219 -10.35 -32.07 5.07
C GLY A 219 -9.06 -31.29 4.86
N ILE A 220 -8.87 -30.76 3.65
CA ILE A 220 -7.84 -29.76 3.35
C ILE A 220 -8.51 -28.38 3.34
N VAL A 221 -8.03 -27.48 4.21
CA VAL A 221 -8.54 -26.11 4.31
C VAL A 221 -7.40 -25.14 4.00
N CYS A 222 -7.55 -24.41 2.91
CA CYS A 222 -6.66 -23.35 2.46
C CYS A 222 -7.21 -21.98 2.85
N SER A 223 -6.34 -21.09 3.34
CA SER A 223 -6.66 -19.68 3.59
C SER A 223 -5.66 -18.78 2.85
N ALA A 224 -6.10 -17.57 2.48
CA ALA A 224 -5.22 -16.58 1.90
C ALA A 224 -4.22 -16.06 2.94
N ASN A 225 -2.95 -15.94 2.57
CA ASN A 225 -1.93 -15.32 3.39
C ASN A 225 -2.23 -13.81 3.50
N THR A 226 -2.09 -13.26 4.70
CA THR A 226 -2.27 -11.83 4.98
C THR A 226 -1.04 -11.29 5.72
N TYR A 227 -0.75 -10.02 5.52
CA TYR A 227 0.48 -9.38 5.98
C TYR A 227 0.16 -8.10 6.77
N PRO A 228 0.75 -7.89 7.95
CA PRO A 228 0.52 -6.68 8.72
C PRO A 228 1.09 -5.46 8.00
N ILE A 229 0.42 -4.32 8.13
CA ILE A 229 0.91 -3.02 7.70
C ILE A 229 1.22 -2.22 8.97
N SER A 230 2.49 -1.85 9.14
CA SER A 230 3.00 -1.09 10.27
C SER A 230 3.99 -0.03 9.80
N GLY A 231 4.39 0.83 10.73
CA GLY A 231 5.34 1.90 10.46
C GLY A 231 5.83 2.57 11.74
N THR A 232 6.58 3.64 11.58
CA THR A 232 7.10 4.47 12.68
C THR A 232 6.57 5.88 12.59
N ILE A 233 6.32 6.50 13.74
CA ILE A 233 5.97 7.90 13.88
C ILE A 233 7.00 8.64 14.73
N SER A 234 7.41 9.83 14.27
CA SER A 234 8.33 10.73 14.95
C SER A 234 7.85 12.19 14.89
N GLY A 235 8.31 13.00 15.85
CA GLY A 235 7.99 14.42 15.96
C GLY A 235 6.58 14.76 16.48
N LEU A 236 5.72 13.78 16.78
CA LEU A 236 4.40 14.03 17.37
C LEU A 236 4.56 14.65 18.78
N ALA A 237 3.85 15.73 19.05
CA ALA A 237 3.93 16.44 20.34
C ALA A 237 3.30 15.66 21.50
N THR A 238 3.85 15.83 22.70
CA THR A 238 3.33 15.21 23.93
C THR A 238 1.90 15.67 24.22
N GLY A 239 0.95 14.73 24.23
CA GLY A 239 -0.47 15.01 24.46
C GLY A 239 -1.29 15.28 23.19
N GLU A 240 -0.65 15.40 22.03
CA GLU A 240 -1.32 15.46 20.73
C GLU A 240 -1.60 14.07 20.15
N GLN A 241 -2.46 14.02 19.14
CA GLN A 241 -2.79 12.78 18.42
C GLN A 241 -2.92 13.00 16.92
N VAL A 242 -2.49 12.02 16.14
CA VAL A 242 -2.72 11.92 14.70
C VAL A 242 -3.63 10.72 14.42
N THR A 243 -4.52 10.83 13.43
CA THR A 243 -5.20 9.65 12.88
C THR A 243 -4.62 9.35 11.51
N LEU A 244 -4.12 8.13 11.35
CA LEU A 244 -3.70 7.55 10.08
C LEU A 244 -4.82 6.67 9.55
N MET A 245 -4.90 6.51 8.24
CA MET A 245 -5.96 5.77 7.55
C MET A 245 -5.36 4.97 6.40
N ASN A 246 -5.50 3.64 6.45
CA ASN A 246 -5.14 2.73 5.37
C ASN A 246 -6.37 2.41 4.50
N ASN A 247 -6.21 2.47 3.17
CA ASN A 247 -7.23 2.12 2.16
C ASN A 247 -8.62 2.77 2.39
N SER A 248 -8.64 3.96 3.03
CA SER A 248 -9.86 4.69 3.41
C SER A 248 -10.85 3.93 4.32
N GLY A 249 -10.46 2.79 4.91
CA GLY A 249 -11.35 1.94 5.71
C GLY A 249 -10.79 1.44 7.04
N ASP A 250 -9.46 1.50 7.25
CA ASP A 250 -8.80 1.02 8.47
C ASP A 250 -8.04 2.17 9.17
N PRO A 251 -8.63 2.83 10.18
CA PRO A 251 -8.01 3.93 10.90
C PRO A 251 -7.18 3.46 12.11
N VAL A 252 -6.02 4.09 12.32
CA VAL A 252 -5.28 4.00 13.59
C VAL A 252 -5.00 5.40 14.14
N THR A 253 -5.40 5.64 15.38
CA THR A 253 -5.06 6.87 16.12
C THR A 253 -3.80 6.63 16.93
N VAL A 254 -2.83 7.53 16.80
CA VAL A 254 -1.51 7.42 17.41
C VAL A 254 -1.25 8.65 18.29
N THR A 255 -0.88 8.41 19.54
CA THR A 255 -0.82 9.41 20.64
C THR A 255 0.59 9.62 21.21
N ALA A 256 1.59 8.91 20.67
CA ALA A 256 2.99 8.99 21.06
C ALA A 256 3.91 8.62 19.90
N ASN A 257 5.18 9.03 19.98
CA ASN A 257 6.22 8.62 19.04
C ASN A 257 6.58 7.13 19.26
N GLY A 258 6.85 6.38 18.19
CA GLY A 258 7.10 4.94 18.27
C GLY A 258 6.61 4.18 17.04
N VAL A 259 6.26 2.90 17.23
CA VAL A 259 5.70 2.02 16.17
C VAL A 259 4.18 2.08 16.20
N PHE A 260 3.54 2.12 15.03
CA PHE A 260 2.09 1.91 14.86
C PHE A 260 1.83 0.72 13.95
N SER A 261 0.64 0.11 14.08
CA SER A 261 0.18 -0.97 13.20
C SER A 261 -1.31 -0.83 12.91
N PHE A 262 -1.69 -1.06 11.65
CA PHE A 262 -3.08 -1.15 11.22
C PHE A 262 -3.72 -2.47 11.68
N ALA A 263 -5.03 -2.46 11.93
CA ALA A 263 -5.74 -3.61 12.48
C ALA A 263 -6.06 -4.68 11.42
N THR A 264 -6.23 -4.25 10.16
CA THR A 264 -6.57 -5.10 9.02
C THR A 264 -5.30 -5.44 8.23
N PRO A 265 -4.80 -6.70 8.29
CA PRO A 265 -3.67 -7.10 7.46
C PRO A 265 -4.10 -7.19 5.99
N VAL A 266 -3.18 -6.83 5.08
CA VAL A 266 -3.43 -6.83 3.64
C VAL A 266 -3.18 -8.23 3.07
N ALA A 267 -4.09 -8.73 2.25
CA ALA A 267 -3.94 -10.02 1.59
C ALA A 267 -2.73 -10.05 0.65
N TYR A 268 -2.18 -11.25 0.41
CA TYR A 268 -1.12 -11.49 -0.56
C TYR A 268 -1.41 -10.83 -1.92
N ASN A 269 -0.43 -10.12 -2.45
CA ASN A 269 -0.52 -9.33 -3.69
C ASN A 269 -1.58 -8.21 -3.68
N GLY A 270 -2.17 -7.88 -2.52
CA GLY A 270 -3.09 -6.77 -2.34
C GLY A 270 -2.41 -5.40 -2.39
N SER A 271 -3.15 -4.36 -1.98
CA SER A 271 -2.69 -2.97 -1.96
C SER A 271 -2.86 -2.33 -0.58
N TYR A 272 -2.00 -1.36 -0.27
CA TYR A 272 -2.15 -0.46 0.87
C TYR A 272 -1.96 1.00 0.41
N ALA A 273 -2.63 1.91 1.09
CA ALA A 273 -2.57 3.35 0.84
C ALA A 273 -2.80 4.09 2.16
N VAL A 274 -1.71 4.46 2.82
CA VAL A 274 -1.70 5.12 4.13
C VAL A 274 -1.71 6.63 3.98
N THR A 275 -2.65 7.27 4.65
CA THR A 275 -2.85 8.73 4.63
C THR A 275 -3.01 9.26 6.05
N VAL A 276 -2.73 10.54 6.28
CA VAL A 276 -3.15 11.23 7.52
C VAL A 276 -4.57 11.74 7.31
N SER A 277 -5.54 11.18 8.04
CA SER A 277 -6.94 11.62 8.01
C SER A 277 -7.20 12.77 8.98
N THR A 278 -6.55 12.77 10.15
CA THR A 278 -6.65 13.83 11.16
C THR A 278 -5.27 14.32 11.56
N GLN A 279 -5.01 15.62 11.38
CA GLN A 279 -3.76 16.27 11.81
C GLN A 279 -3.83 16.68 13.30
N PRO A 280 -2.74 16.50 14.08
CA PRO A 280 -2.58 17.08 15.43
C PRO A 280 -2.62 18.61 15.42
N ALA A 281 -2.83 19.25 16.57
CA ALA A 281 -2.81 20.72 16.69
C ALA A 281 -1.39 21.29 16.61
N GLY A 282 -1.24 22.47 15.98
CA GLY A 282 0.04 23.15 15.76
C GLY A 282 1.05 22.41 14.86
N GLN A 283 0.75 21.19 14.45
CA GLN A 283 1.66 20.28 13.77
C GLN A 283 1.09 19.77 12.46
N ARG A 284 1.98 19.34 11.57
CA ARG A 284 1.65 18.63 10.34
C ARG A 284 2.47 17.35 10.21
N CYS A 285 1.76 16.23 10.22
CA CYS A 285 2.28 14.91 9.89
C CYS A 285 2.22 14.66 8.38
N SER A 286 3.29 14.09 7.83
CA SER A 286 3.40 13.59 6.46
C SER A 286 3.90 12.16 6.44
N VAL A 287 3.44 11.36 5.48
CA VAL A 287 3.76 9.93 5.34
C VAL A 287 4.70 9.70 4.15
N SER A 288 5.81 8.99 4.35
CA SER A 288 6.62 8.39 3.28
C SER A 288 6.29 6.90 3.12
N ASP A 289 6.71 6.30 2.00
CA ASP A 289 6.56 4.85 1.74
C ASP A 289 5.09 4.39 1.87
N SER A 290 4.17 5.29 1.54
CA SER A 290 2.77 5.24 1.98
C SER A 290 1.87 4.39 1.09
N THR A 291 2.37 3.86 -0.03
CA THR A 291 1.55 3.12 -1.01
C THR A 291 2.27 1.90 -1.56
N GLY A 292 1.54 0.80 -1.71
CA GLY A 292 1.94 -0.35 -2.52
C GLY A 292 0.72 -0.93 -3.22
N SER A 293 0.84 -1.34 -4.49
CA SER A 293 -0.30 -1.79 -5.30
C SER A 293 0.03 -2.98 -6.20
N GLY A 294 -0.51 -4.16 -5.87
CA GLY A 294 -0.41 -5.36 -6.71
C GLY A 294 0.95 -6.04 -6.63
N ALA A 295 0.95 -7.39 -6.56
CA ALA A 295 2.14 -8.26 -6.63
C ALA A 295 3.29 -8.08 -5.60
N GLY A 296 3.34 -6.96 -4.88
CA GLY A 296 4.47 -6.59 -4.00
C GLY A 296 4.26 -6.85 -2.51
N VAL A 297 3.01 -6.98 -2.03
CA VAL A 297 2.74 -7.35 -0.63
C VAL A 297 2.82 -8.87 -0.48
N ASN A 298 4.06 -9.34 -0.25
CA ASN A 298 4.42 -10.75 -0.04
C ASN A 298 5.11 -11.01 1.32
N ALA A 299 5.28 -9.94 2.11
CA ALA A 299 5.81 -9.91 3.47
C ALA A 299 5.13 -8.78 4.27
N GLY A 300 5.32 -8.74 5.58
CA GLY A 300 4.85 -7.63 6.42
C GLY A 300 5.52 -6.31 6.04
N VAL A 301 4.74 -5.24 5.92
CA VAL A 301 5.23 -3.90 5.60
C VAL A 301 5.47 -3.15 6.90
N SER A 302 6.68 -2.62 7.10
CA SER A 302 7.08 -1.90 8.33
C SER A 302 7.91 -0.64 8.10
N ASN A 303 8.21 -0.31 6.84
CA ASN A 303 9.03 0.84 6.43
C ASN A 303 8.25 2.16 6.30
N ILE A 304 6.94 2.17 6.56
CA ILE A 304 6.12 3.38 6.49
C ILE A 304 6.60 4.37 7.56
N SER A 305 6.98 5.58 7.16
CA SER A 305 7.42 6.62 8.10
C SER A 305 6.43 7.78 8.15
N VAL A 306 6.07 8.21 9.36
CA VAL A 306 5.24 9.38 9.61
C VAL A 306 6.07 10.40 10.39
N ILE A 307 6.33 11.55 9.77
CA ILE A 307 7.09 12.64 10.39
C ILE A 307 6.13 13.80 10.64
N CYS A 308 5.93 14.16 11.90
CA CYS A 308 5.15 15.31 12.35
C CYS A 308 6.09 16.49 12.63
N THR A 309 5.78 17.65 12.06
CA THR A 309 6.59 18.88 12.20
C THR A 309 5.70 20.05 12.59
N PHE A 310 6.16 20.90 13.52
CA PHE A 310 5.53 22.19 13.76
C PHE A 310 5.76 23.13 12.57
N GLY A 311 4.96 24.20 12.49
CA GLY A 311 5.17 25.29 11.53
C GLY A 311 5.15 26.63 12.25
N TYR A 312 6.01 27.54 11.81
CA TYR A 312 6.15 28.88 12.39
C TYR A 312 6.11 29.95 11.31
N ALA A 313 5.61 31.12 11.67
CA ALA A 313 5.70 32.33 10.87
C ALA A 313 6.29 33.46 11.72
N TYR A 314 7.20 34.22 11.11
CA TYR A 314 7.85 35.37 11.74
C TYR A 314 7.59 36.61 10.90
N VAL A 315 7.21 37.71 11.54
CA VAL A 315 6.91 38.99 10.88
C VAL A 315 7.79 40.09 11.45
N VAL A 316 8.52 40.78 10.59
CA VAL A 316 9.33 41.96 10.95
C VAL A 316 8.45 43.20 11.03
N ASN A 317 8.59 43.99 12.09
CA ASN A 317 7.79 45.19 12.34
C ASN A 317 8.71 46.42 12.47
N SER A 318 8.78 47.24 11.42
CA SER A 318 9.71 48.37 11.35
C SER A 318 9.36 49.52 12.29
N GLY A 319 8.08 49.63 12.68
CA GLY A 319 7.57 50.67 13.58
C GLY A 319 7.75 50.34 15.06
N SER A 320 7.77 49.06 15.43
CA SER A 320 8.01 48.61 16.81
C SER A 320 9.46 48.17 17.08
N ASN A 321 10.29 47.94 16.04
CA ASN A 321 11.63 47.35 16.15
C ASN A 321 11.61 45.92 16.75
N THR A 322 10.71 45.08 16.26
CA THR A 322 10.51 43.70 16.74
C THR A 322 10.25 42.71 15.62
N VAL A 323 10.47 41.42 15.91
CA VAL A 323 9.91 40.30 15.14
C VAL A 323 8.73 39.72 15.93
N SER A 324 7.53 39.74 15.36
CA SER A 324 6.36 39.02 15.88
C SER A 324 6.43 37.53 15.52
N GLN A 325 6.01 36.66 16.43
CA GLN A 325 6.20 35.21 16.36
C GLN A 325 4.86 34.47 16.44
N TYR A 326 4.60 33.56 15.49
CA TYR A 326 3.35 32.81 15.40
C TYR A 326 3.58 31.32 15.14
N ALA A 327 2.82 30.47 15.82
CA ALA A 327 2.67 29.07 15.46
C ALA A 327 1.58 28.90 14.40
N ILE A 328 1.84 28.09 13.37
CA ILE A 328 0.88 27.74 12.32
C ILE A 328 -0.05 26.65 12.86
N GLY A 329 -1.30 27.00 13.13
CA GLY A 329 -2.33 26.04 13.54
C GLY A 329 -2.63 24.99 12.46
N LYS A 330 -3.24 23.87 12.83
CA LYS A 330 -3.55 22.76 11.91
C LYS A 330 -4.50 23.13 10.76
N ASN A 331 -5.27 24.20 10.96
CA ASN A 331 -6.18 24.84 10.01
C ASN A 331 -5.57 26.06 9.31
N GLY A 332 -4.25 26.28 9.46
CA GLY A 332 -3.51 27.41 8.90
C GLY A 332 -3.59 28.70 9.68
N ALA A 333 -4.44 28.81 10.72
CA ALA A 333 -4.56 30.04 11.48
C ALA A 333 -3.30 30.27 12.36
N LEU A 334 -2.72 31.46 12.25
CA LEU A 334 -1.59 31.89 13.07
C LEU A 334 -2.04 32.17 14.50
N ALA A 335 -1.39 31.51 15.46
CA ALA A 335 -1.55 31.74 16.89
C ALA A 335 -0.29 32.45 17.42
N PRO A 336 -0.40 33.63 18.07
CA PRO A 336 0.74 34.29 18.69
C PRO A 336 1.46 33.39 19.70
N MET A 337 2.79 33.46 19.72
CA MET A 337 3.63 32.67 20.62
C MET A 337 3.86 33.39 21.96
N THR A 338 4.58 32.73 22.88
CA THR A 338 4.99 33.31 24.16
C THR A 338 6.52 33.22 24.27
N PRO A 339 7.27 34.36 24.26
CA PRO A 339 6.78 35.72 24.05
C PRO A 339 6.24 35.94 22.62
N PRO A 340 5.29 36.89 22.42
CA PRO A 340 4.71 37.16 21.10
C PRO A 340 5.69 37.87 20.16
N THR A 341 6.74 38.47 20.70
CA THR A 341 7.76 39.25 19.99
C THR A 341 9.16 38.95 20.52
N VAL A 342 10.18 39.29 19.73
CA VAL A 342 11.56 39.55 20.16
C VAL A 342 12.06 40.86 19.56
N ASP A 343 12.97 41.54 20.24
CA ASP A 343 13.51 42.83 19.82
C ASP A 343 14.52 42.69 18.66
N THR A 344 14.61 43.71 17.80
CA THR A 344 15.62 43.88 16.74
C THR A 344 16.53 45.08 17.05
N GLU A 345 17.42 45.44 16.11
CA GLU A 345 17.95 46.81 16.09
C GLU A 345 16.92 47.75 15.41
N TYR A 346 17.27 49.01 15.17
CA TYR A 346 16.33 49.99 14.63
C TYR A 346 15.94 49.77 13.16
N ASN A 347 14.63 49.96 12.89
CA ASN A 347 13.99 49.92 11.58
C ASN A 347 14.28 48.60 10.82
N PRO A 348 13.88 47.45 11.36
CA PRO A 348 14.06 46.16 10.70
C PRO A 348 13.20 46.08 9.44
N HIS A 349 13.72 45.49 8.36
CA HIS A 349 13.06 45.49 7.04
C HIS A 349 12.69 44.10 6.49
N SER A 350 13.66 43.19 6.35
CA SER A 350 13.43 41.83 5.82
C SER A 350 13.99 40.75 6.76
N ILE A 351 13.48 39.52 6.65
CA ILE A 351 13.84 38.37 7.48
C ILE A 351 13.98 37.12 6.63
N ALA A 352 15.05 36.36 6.88
CA ALA A 352 15.24 35.03 6.31
C ALA A 352 15.50 33.99 7.42
N VAL A 353 15.13 32.74 7.14
CA VAL A 353 15.37 31.57 8.00
C VAL A 353 16.21 30.57 7.23
N ASP A 354 17.15 29.91 7.91
CA ASP A 354 17.99 28.88 7.28
C ASP A 354 17.20 27.60 6.93
N ALA A 355 17.69 26.84 5.96
CA ALA A 355 17.01 25.63 5.46
C ALA A 355 16.84 24.51 6.50
N SER A 356 17.55 24.54 7.63
CA SER A 356 17.38 23.61 8.75
C SER A 356 16.39 24.08 9.84
N GLY A 357 15.85 25.30 9.73
CA GLY A 357 14.86 25.84 10.67
C GLY A 357 15.43 26.14 12.07
N LYS A 358 16.72 26.48 12.16
CA LYS A 358 17.47 26.67 13.42
C LYS A 358 17.99 28.08 13.63
N TYR A 359 18.08 28.88 12.57
CA TYR A 359 18.57 30.25 12.63
C TYR A 359 17.71 31.20 11.81
N ALA A 360 17.51 32.42 12.34
CA ALA A 360 16.82 33.50 11.66
C ALA A 360 17.68 34.77 11.65
N TYR A 361 17.57 35.54 10.57
CA TYR A 361 18.40 36.71 10.30
C TYR A 361 17.55 37.86 9.80
N VAL A 362 17.69 39.05 10.40
CA VAL A 362 16.84 40.23 10.13
C VAL A 362 17.72 41.40 9.69
N THR A 363 17.40 42.07 8.59
CA THR A 363 18.08 43.31 8.19
C THR A 363 17.58 44.50 8.98
N ASN A 364 18.49 45.34 9.47
CA ASN A 364 18.16 46.56 10.21
C ASN A 364 18.60 47.79 9.41
N PHE A 365 17.64 48.54 8.88
CA PHE A 365 17.85 49.58 7.87
C PHE A 365 18.72 50.73 8.40
N ASP A 366 18.39 51.28 9.57
CA ASP A 366 19.04 52.49 10.09
C ASP A 366 20.37 52.21 10.80
N THR A 367 20.52 51.05 11.45
CA THR A 367 21.80 50.64 12.06
C THR A 367 22.78 50.00 11.07
N ASN A 368 22.33 49.69 9.85
CA ASN A 368 23.14 49.06 8.79
C ASN A 368 23.70 47.69 9.23
N SER A 369 22.90 46.91 9.95
CA SER A 369 23.29 45.62 10.53
C SER A 369 22.35 44.47 10.16
N VAL A 370 22.73 43.26 10.54
CA VAL A 370 21.88 42.06 10.50
C VAL A 370 21.76 41.50 11.92
N SER A 371 20.56 41.44 12.48
CA SER A 371 20.28 40.75 13.75
C SER A 371 20.22 39.23 13.54
N GLN A 372 20.63 38.48 14.56
CA GLN A 372 20.85 37.03 14.50
C GLN A 372 20.12 36.33 15.66
N TYR A 373 19.37 35.28 15.34
CA TYR A 373 18.59 34.52 16.32
C TYR A 373 18.77 33.03 16.13
N THR A 374 18.82 32.27 17.23
CA THR A 374 18.53 30.83 17.19
C THR A 374 17.03 30.61 17.31
N ILE A 375 16.48 29.73 16.49
CA ILE A 375 15.12 29.17 16.64
C ILE A 375 15.22 27.98 17.60
N GLY A 376 14.40 27.96 18.66
CA GLY A 376 14.27 26.81 19.55
C GLY A 376 13.32 25.72 19.01
N ALA A 377 13.28 24.54 19.63
CA ALA A 377 12.40 23.43 19.20
C ALA A 377 10.89 23.77 19.27
N THR A 378 10.51 24.80 20.03
CA THR A 378 9.15 25.37 20.08
C THR A 378 8.92 26.50 19.07
N GLY A 379 9.90 26.79 18.21
CA GLY A 379 9.89 27.89 17.25
C GLY A 379 10.31 29.25 17.84
N ALA A 380 10.49 29.36 19.15
CA ALA A 380 10.81 30.63 19.80
C ALA A 380 12.21 31.12 19.40
N LEU A 381 12.29 32.35 18.90
CA LEU A 381 13.53 33.06 18.62
C LEU A 381 14.24 33.43 19.94
N THR A 382 15.55 33.25 19.98
CA THR A 382 16.44 33.75 21.04
C THR A 382 17.59 34.50 20.37
N ALA A 383 17.83 35.75 20.76
CA ALA A 383 18.91 36.56 20.20
C ALA A 383 20.28 35.92 20.50
N MET A 384 21.18 35.97 19.53
CA MET A 384 22.53 35.43 19.65
C MET A 384 23.48 36.40 20.38
N THR A 385 24.72 35.97 20.63
CA THR A 385 25.79 36.82 21.14
C THR A 385 26.95 36.84 20.14
N PRO A 386 27.24 37.97 19.45
CA PRO A 386 26.51 39.25 19.49
C PRO A 386 25.10 39.14 18.86
N SER A 387 24.20 40.03 19.27
CA SER A 387 22.81 40.10 18.80
C SER A 387 22.71 40.48 17.32
N SER A 388 23.66 41.29 16.83
CA SER A 388 23.74 41.73 15.45
C SER A 388 25.19 41.83 14.94
N VAL A 389 25.36 41.88 13.63
CA VAL A 389 26.64 42.14 12.94
C VAL A 389 26.47 43.27 11.92
N GLY A 390 27.49 44.13 11.78
CA GLY A 390 27.49 45.19 10.77
C GLY A 390 27.53 44.64 9.35
N ALA A 391 26.75 45.23 8.45
CA ALA A 391 26.73 44.91 7.02
C ALA A 391 27.62 45.86 6.21
N ALA A 392 28.18 45.37 5.10
CA ALA A 392 29.13 46.10 4.28
C ALA A 392 28.43 47.03 3.27
N GLY A 393 27.88 48.13 3.78
CA GLY A 393 27.18 49.15 3.01
C GLY A 393 26.17 49.90 3.88
N ASN A 394 25.16 50.51 3.25
CA ASN A 394 24.10 51.23 3.93
C ASN A 394 22.71 50.79 3.47
N TRP A 395 21.75 50.87 4.41
CA TRP A 395 20.33 50.55 4.21
C TRP A 395 20.11 49.11 3.70
N PRO A 396 20.42 48.07 4.53
CA PRO A 396 20.17 46.68 4.18
C PRO A 396 18.65 46.41 4.10
N ILE A 397 18.14 46.14 2.90
CA ILE A 397 16.70 46.13 2.62
C ILE A 397 16.13 44.71 2.42
N ASP A 398 16.90 43.78 1.88
CA ASP A 398 16.48 42.38 1.70
C ASP A 398 17.64 41.39 1.89
N ILE A 399 17.32 40.16 2.31
CA ILE A 399 18.26 39.14 2.81
C ILE A 399 17.88 37.75 2.34
N THR A 400 18.88 36.96 1.95
CA THR A 400 18.69 35.56 1.52
C THR A 400 19.79 34.67 2.08
N VAL A 401 19.42 33.44 2.46
CA VAL A 401 20.34 32.37 2.91
C VAL A 401 20.49 31.36 1.77
N ASP A 402 21.69 30.84 1.54
CA ASP A 402 21.88 29.77 0.55
C ASP A 402 21.22 28.44 1.01
N PRO A 403 20.81 27.56 0.08
CA PRO A 403 20.18 26.27 0.42
C PRO A 403 21.00 25.33 1.32
N THR A 404 22.31 25.54 1.46
CA THR A 404 23.19 24.76 2.37
C THR A 404 23.37 25.38 3.75
N GLY A 405 22.82 26.58 4.01
CA GLY A 405 22.88 27.26 5.32
C GLY A 405 24.27 27.76 5.71
N LYS A 406 25.13 28.05 4.72
CA LYS A 406 26.54 28.44 4.91
C LYS A 406 26.85 29.87 4.52
N TYR A 407 26.01 30.50 3.70
CA TYR A 407 26.24 31.84 3.16
C TYR A 407 24.97 32.68 3.18
N ILE A 408 25.13 33.97 3.44
CA ILE A 408 24.06 34.98 3.40
C ILE A 408 24.48 36.15 2.53
N TYR A 409 23.53 36.63 1.74
CA TYR A 409 23.68 37.79 0.88
C TYR A 409 22.61 38.83 1.23
N VAL A 410 23.00 40.10 1.37
CA VAL A 410 22.13 41.21 1.78
C VAL A 410 22.24 42.34 0.78
N SER A 411 21.10 42.84 0.28
CA SER A 411 21.04 43.97 -0.63
C SER A 411 21.19 45.30 0.12
N MET A 412 22.22 46.08 -0.21
CA MET A 412 22.53 47.36 0.44
C MET A 412 22.00 48.50 -0.42
N PHE A 413 20.76 48.95 -0.13
CA PHE A 413 19.96 49.82 -0.99
C PHE A 413 20.70 51.09 -1.41
N ASN A 414 21.42 51.75 -0.49
CA ASN A 414 22.12 53.00 -0.79
C ASN A 414 23.55 52.84 -1.34
N SER A 415 24.08 51.62 -1.40
CA SER A 415 25.52 51.39 -1.69
C SER A 415 25.81 50.76 -3.04
N LYS A 416 24.78 50.42 -3.83
CA LYS A 416 24.91 49.61 -5.07
C LYS A 416 25.72 48.34 -4.83
N ALA A 417 25.49 47.69 -3.69
CA ALA A 417 26.31 46.59 -3.20
C ALA A 417 25.48 45.47 -2.59
N ILE A 418 26.09 44.28 -2.57
CA ILE A 418 25.62 43.09 -1.87
C ILE A 418 26.61 42.82 -0.74
N SER A 419 26.18 42.89 0.52
CA SER A 419 27.01 42.46 1.66
C SER A 419 26.99 40.93 1.76
N GLN A 420 28.15 40.33 2.03
CA GLN A 420 28.35 38.87 2.00
C GLN A 420 28.82 38.35 3.37
N PHE A 421 28.16 37.31 3.88
CA PHE A 421 28.52 36.65 5.14
C PHE A 421 28.67 35.14 4.97
N ALA A 422 29.63 34.56 5.68
CA ALA A 422 29.69 33.13 5.96
C ALA A 422 28.98 32.83 7.29
N VAL A 423 28.29 31.69 7.36
CA VAL A 423 27.52 31.22 8.51
C VAL A 423 28.34 30.15 9.25
N GLY A 424 28.59 30.37 10.55
CA GLY A 424 29.25 29.40 11.42
C GLY A 424 28.36 28.19 11.74
N LYS A 425 28.96 27.10 12.24
CA LYS A 425 28.24 25.88 12.67
C LYS A 425 27.20 26.10 13.78
N ASN A 426 27.22 27.27 14.41
CA ASN A 426 26.32 27.75 15.45
C ASN A 426 25.35 28.84 14.95
N GLY A 427 25.29 29.09 13.64
CA GLY A 427 24.50 30.16 13.01
C GLY A 427 25.16 31.55 12.98
N ALA A 428 26.30 31.76 13.65
CA ALA A 428 26.88 33.09 13.79
C ALA A 428 27.52 33.57 12.48
N LEU A 429 27.21 34.79 12.07
CA LEU A 429 27.67 35.40 10.83
C LEU A 429 29.09 35.96 10.96
N THR A 430 29.88 35.80 9.92
CA THR A 430 31.20 36.41 9.75
C THR A 430 31.27 37.06 8.37
N ALA A 431 31.64 38.34 8.29
CA ALA A 431 31.78 39.04 7.02
C ALA A 431 32.85 38.37 6.14
N MET A 432 32.57 38.23 4.85
CA MET A 432 33.48 37.58 3.89
C MET A 432 34.60 38.52 3.44
N ILE A 433 35.52 38.01 2.62
CA ILE A 433 36.57 38.81 1.97
C ILE A 433 36.49 38.55 0.45
N PRO A 434 36.11 39.55 -0.38
CA PRO A 434 35.66 40.88 0.00
C PRO A 434 34.32 40.86 0.75
N PRO A 435 34.04 41.81 1.66
CA PRO A 435 32.82 41.82 2.46
C PRO A 435 31.60 42.28 1.66
N ALA A 436 31.81 42.92 0.50
CA ALA A 436 30.75 43.29 -0.43
C ALA A 436 31.15 43.08 -1.90
N VAL A 437 30.15 42.91 -2.76
CA VAL A 437 30.26 42.83 -4.23
C VAL A 437 29.32 43.85 -4.88
N SER A 438 29.75 44.50 -5.97
CA SER A 438 28.97 45.54 -6.65
C SER A 438 27.76 44.98 -7.41
N THR A 439 26.65 45.72 -7.38
CA THR A 439 25.42 45.52 -8.16
C THR A 439 24.93 46.86 -8.74
N GLY A 440 23.73 46.90 -9.32
CA GLY A 440 23.12 48.13 -9.83
C GLY A 440 22.58 49.07 -8.74
N SER A 441 21.96 50.15 -9.19
CA SER A 441 21.40 51.23 -8.37
C SER A 441 20.10 50.83 -7.67
N LEU A 442 20.05 51.08 -6.35
CA LEU A 442 18.93 50.72 -5.47
C LEU A 442 18.53 49.24 -5.59
N PRO A 443 19.42 48.29 -5.20
CA PRO A 443 19.10 46.87 -5.18
C PRO A 443 18.00 46.60 -4.15
N HIS A 444 16.81 46.22 -4.61
CA HIS A 444 15.60 46.14 -3.77
C HIS A 444 15.36 44.73 -3.21
N SER A 445 15.71 43.68 -3.94
CA SER A 445 15.50 42.30 -3.51
C SER A 445 16.57 41.37 -4.05
N ILE A 446 16.85 40.29 -3.32
CA ILE A 446 17.96 39.36 -3.57
C ILE A 446 17.54 37.92 -3.24
N VAL A 447 17.85 36.98 -4.13
CA VAL A 447 17.59 35.54 -3.91
C VAL A 447 18.75 34.67 -4.32
N VAL A 448 18.89 33.52 -3.64
CA VAL A 448 19.67 32.38 -4.12
C VAL A 448 18.76 31.41 -4.88
N ASP A 449 19.27 30.74 -5.91
CA ASP A 449 18.54 29.66 -6.59
C ASP A 449 18.49 28.36 -5.75
N PRO A 450 17.48 27.48 -5.92
CA PRO A 450 17.37 26.22 -5.18
C PRO A 450 18.58 25.26 -5.27
N THR A 451 19.48 25.42 -6.25
CA THR A 451 20.71 24.61 -6.35
C THR A 451 21.92 25.21 -5.63
N GLY A 452 21.82 26.44 -5.09
CA GLY A 452 22.88 27.12 -4.35
C GLY A 452 24.05 27.59 -5.23
N LYS A 453 23.81 27.87 -6.51
CA LYS A 453 24.83 28.21 -7.52
C LYS A 453 24.71 29.62 -8.05
N TYR A 454 23.54 30.24 -7.98
CA TYR A 454 23.25 31.50 -8.63
C TYR A 454 22.55 32.47 -7.69
N VAL A 455 22.87 33.76 -7.81
CA VAL A 455 22.19 34.87 -7.13
C VAL A 455 21.66 35.86 -8.16
N TYR A 456 20.44 36.33 -7.93
CA TYR A 456 19.77 37.36 -8.73
C TYR A 456 19.36 38.53 -7.85
N VAL A 457 19.60 39.76 -8.32
CA VAL A 457 19.30 41.00 -7.58
C VAL A 457 18.55 41.97 -8.48
N ALA A 458 17.33 42.36 -8.11
CA ALA A 458 16.59 43.39 -8.84
C ALA A 458 17.08 44.79 -8.45
N ASN A 459 17.51 45.58 -9.44
CA ASN A 459 17.99 46.95 -9.27
C ASN A 459 16.90 47.92 -9.72
N PHE A 460 16.29 48.63 -8.76
CA PHE A 460 15.07 49.40 -8.93
C PHE A 460 15.21 50.58 -9.90
N VAL A 461 16.37 51.25 -9.90
CA VAL A 461 16.63 52.45 -10.74
C VAL A 461 17.20 52.08 -12.11
N ASP A 462 18.04 51.04 -12.19
CA ASP A 462 18.71 50.67 -13.44
C ASP A 462 17.84 49.78 -14.37
N ASN A 463 16.60 49.48 -13.96
CA ASN A 463 15.61 48.66 -14.67
C ASN A 463 16.14 47.30 -15.12
N ASN A 464 16.89 46.62 -14.25
CA ASN A 464 17.51 45.34 -14.57
C ASN A 464 17.68 44.43 -13.36
N VAL A 465 18.04 43.18 -13.63
CA VAL A 465 18.42 42.16 -12.64
C VAL A 465 19.90 41.87 -12.81
N SER A 466 20.72 42.08 -11.77
CA SER A 466 22.11 41.60 -11.71
C SER A 466 22.15 40.09 -11.48
N GLN A 467 23.17 39.44 -12.05
CA GLN A 467 23.28 37.98 -12.08
C GLN A 467 24.69 37.54 -11.66
N TYR A 468 24.77 36.61 -10.70
CA TYR A 468 26.04 36.13 -10.15
C TYR A 468 26.09 34.61 -10.04
N THR A 469 27.26 34.02 -10.24
CA THR A 469 27.58 32.66 -9.77
C THR A 469 28.12 32.70 -8.35
N ILE A 470 27.72 31.75 -7.53
CA ILE A 470 28.27 31.46 -6.20
C ILE A 470 29.49 30.56 -6.36
N GLY A 471 30.66 31.02 -5.90
CA GLY A 471 31.87 30.19 -5.84
C GLY A 471 31.78 29.10 -4.76
N SER A 472 32.66 28.10 -4.79
CA SER A 472 32.69 27.00 -3.79
C SER A 472 32.94 27.45 -2.34
N ALA A 473 33.34 28.71 -2.14
CA ALA A 473 33.51 29.37 -0.85
C ALA A 473 32.47 30.50 -0.61
N GLY A 474 31.36 30.52 -1.36
CA GLY A 474 30.26 31.48 -1.24
C GLY A 474 30.44 32.80 -2.01
N ALA A 475 31.66 33.18 -2.37
CA ALA A 475 31.92 34.48 -2.99
C ALA A 475 31.19 34.66 -4.34
N LEU A 476 30.46 35.76 -4.49
CA LEU A 476 29.71 36.08 -5.71
C LEU A 476 30.64 36.59 -6.83
N THR A 477 30.46 36.07 -8.04
CA THR A 477 31.13 36.54 -9.26
C THR A 477 30.08 36.88 -10.32
N ALA A 478 30.14 38.07 -10.91
CA ALA A 478 29.16 38.51 -11.90
C ALA A 478 29.20 37.64 -13.17
N MET A 479 28.03 37.35 -13.74
CA MET A 479 27.90 36.57 -14.98
C MET A 479 28.28 37.38 -16.23
N ALA A 480 28.29 36.71 -17.38
CA ALA A 480 28.30 37.33 -18.71
C ALA A 480 27.04 36.87 -19.48
N PRO A 481 26.07 37.77 -19.78
CA PRO A 481 26.01 39.18 -19.38
C PRO A 481 25.79 39.36 -17.86
N PRO A 482 26.27 40.46 -17.25
CA PRO A 482 26.16 40.68 -15.81
C PRO A 482 24.74 41.07 -15.37
N THR A 483 23.91 41.56 -16.30
CA THR A 483 22.53 41.96 -16.05
C THR A 483 21.58 41.49 -17.16
N VAL A 484 20.28 41.42 -16.85
CA VAL A 484 19.17 41.29 -17.82
C VAL A 484 18.13 42.39 -17.55
N GLY A 485 17.55 42.98 -18.60
CA GLY A 485 16.55 44.04 -18.46
C GLY A 485 15.22 43.56 -17.84
N THR A 486 14.61 44.39 -17.00
CA THR A 486 13.27 44.24 -16.41
C THR A 486 12.55 45.60 -16.43
N GLY A 487 11.40 45.74 -15.77
CA GLY A 487 10.87 47.07 -15.39
C GLY A 487 11.63 47.64 -14.19
N ARG A 488 10.97 48.51 -13.41
CA ARG A 488 11.50 49.01 -12.12
C ARG A 488 11.46 47.91 -11.06
N GLY A 489 12.53 47.11 -11.04
CA GLY A 489 12.59 45.86 -10.28
C GLY A 489 12.43 46.06 -8.76
N GLY A 490 11.38 45.46 -8.20
CA GLY A 490 11.12 45.34 -6.77
C GLY A 490 11.45 43.92 -6.27
N ALA A 491 10.50 43.29 -5.57
CA ALA A 491 10.65 41.91 -5.12
C ALA A 491 10.74 40.88 -6.26
N LEU A 492 11.43 39.78 -6.01
CA LEU A 492 11.60 38.69 -6.99
C LEU A 492 11.59 37.31 -6.31
N ALA A 493 11.20 36.28 -7.07
CA ALA A 493 11.11 34.91 -6.57
C ALA A 493 11.62 33.88 -7.59
N VAL A 494 12.30 32.84 -7.11
CA VAL A 494 12.71 31.68 -7.91
C VAL A 494 11.68 30.56 -7.76
N ASN A 495 11.34 29.88 -8.83
CA ASN A 495 10.54 28.66 -8.76
C ASN A 495 11.36 27.51 -8.12
N PRO A 496 10.79 26.70 -7.21
CA PRO A 496 11.49 25.60 -6.52
C PRO A 496 12.21 24.58 -7.43
N THR A 497 11.85 24.48 -8.71
CA THR A 497 12.56 23.63 -9.68
C THR A 497 13.92 24.16 -10.13
N GLY A 498 14.29 25.39 -9.75
CA GLY A 498 15.53 26.07 -10.18
C GLY A 498 15.55 26.48 -11.65
N LYS A 499 14.37 26.56 -12.31
CA LYS A 499 14.25 26.82 -13.75
C LYS A 499 13.71 28.20 -14.14
N TYR A 500 13.04 28.90 -13.22
CA TYR A 500 12.29 30.12 -13.55
C TYR A 500 12.48 31.19 -12.47
N VAL A 501 12.57 32.46 -12.87
CA VAL A 501 12.56 33.63 -11.99
C VAL A 501 11.44 34.58 -12.40
N TYR A 502 10.76 35.15 -11.42
CA TYR A 502 9.74 36.18 -11.59
C TYR A 502 10.13 37.44 -10.82
N VAL A 503 9.99 38.62 -11.45
CA VAL A 503 10.36 39.91 -10.86
C VAL A 503 9.16 40.84 -10.91
N VAL A 504 8.69 41.33 -9.77
CA VAL A 504 7.64 42.36 -9.70
C VAL A 504 8.26 43.71 -10.09
N ASN A 505 7.67 44.38 -11.08
CA ASN A 505 8.06 45.71 -11.50
C ASN A 505 7.21 46.74 -10.74
N TYR A 506 7.76 47.30 -9.66
CA TYR A 506 7.04 47.95 -8.56
C TYR A 506 6.02 48.98 -9.05
N TYR A 507 6.47 50.02 -9.77
CA TYR A 507 5.57 51.06 -10.30
C TYR A 507 4.88 50.69 -11.63
N ASP A 508 5.34 49.67 -12.34
CA ASP A 508 4.93 49.40 -13.72
C ASP A 508 3.75 48.41 -13.82
N GLY A 509 3.33 47.84 -12.68
CA GLY A 509 2.14 47.01 -12.54
C GLY A 509 2.21 45.67 -13.28
N THR A 510 3.43 45.19 -13.53
CA THR A 510 3.72 43.93 -14.23
C THR A 510 4.68 43.04 -13.45
N ILE A 511 4.68 41.75 -13.77
CA ILE A 511 5.68 40.77 -13.34
C ILE A 511 6.48 40.38 -14.59
N SER A 512 7.80 40.59 -14.60
CA SER A 512 8.70 40.05 -15.62
C SER A 512 9.01 38.58 -15.37
N GLN A 513 9.17 37.79 -16.43
CA GLN A 513 9.30 36.33 -16.38
C GLN A 513 10.56 35.85 -17.12
N TYR A 514 11.35 34.99 -16.49
CA TYR A 514 12.62 34.51 -17.03
C TYR A 514 12.80 33.00 -16.87
N THR A 515 13.38 32.35 -17.88
CA THR A 515 13.98 31.02 -17.74
C THR A 515 15.43 31.14 -17.28
N ILE A 516 15.84 30.34 -16.29
CA ILE A 516 17.23 30.14 -15.88
C ILE A 516 17.90 29.22 -16.90
N GLY A 517 18.96 29.70 -17.56
CA GLY A 517 19.76 28.90 -18.48
C GLY A 517 20.61 27.85 -17.74
N PRO A 518 21.13 26.81 -18.44
CA PRO A 518 21.87 25.70 -17.80
C PRO A 518 23.12 26.12 -16.99
N SER A 519 23.65 27.31 -17.23
CA SER A 519 24.80 27.90 -16.55
C SER A 519 24.45 29.08 -15.62
N GLY A 520 23.15 29.39 -15.43
CA GLY A 520 22.68 30.50 -14.59
C GLY A 520 21.96 31.65 -15.32
N PRO A 521 22.48 32.19 -16.46
CA PRO A 521 21.91 33.39 -17.07
C PRO A 521 20.41 33.31 -17.38
N LEU A 522 19.69 34.36 -17.00
CA LEU A 522 18.27 34.55 -17.26
C LEU A 522 18.02 34.95 -18.71
N ALA A 523 17.06 34.28 -19.35
CA ALA A 523 16.49 34.68 -20.63
C ALA A 523 15.01 35.01 -20.46
N ALA A 524 14.56 36.14 -21.02
CA ALA A 524 13.16 36.57 -20.90
C ALA A 524 12.20 35.64 -21.65
N MET A 525 11.04 35.36 -21.05
CA MET A 525 9.97 34.57 -21.70
C MET A 525 9.25 35.37 -22.80
N THR A 526 8.31 34.72 -23.50
CA THR A 526 7.40 35.37 -24.45
C THR A 526 5.95 34.99 -24.10
N PRO A 527 5.08 35.95 -23.70
CA PRO A 527 5.40 37.36 -23.42
C PRO A 527 6.39 37.53 -22.25
N PRO A 528 7.19 38.60 -22.24
CA PRO A 528 8.18 38.85 -21.18
C PRO A 528 7.55 39.22 -19.85
N THR A 529 6.30 39.70 -19.85
CA THR A 529 5.58 40.18 -18.67
C THR A 529 4.14 39.67 -18.60
N VAL A 530 3.57 39.68 -17.38
CA VAL A 530 2.13 39.56 -17.10
C VAL A 530 1.68 40.70 -16.16
N ASN A 531 0.38 40.98 -16.09
CA ASN A 531 -0.17 42.08 -15.29
C ASN A 531 -0.43 41.67 -13.83
N ILE A 532 -0.13 42.57 -12.90
CA ILE A 532 -0.40 42.49 -11.44
C ILE A 532 -1.05 43.77 -10.88
N GLY A 533 -1.07 44.87 -11.64
CA GLY A 533 -1.62 46.14 -11.19
C GLY A 533 -0.58 47.01 -10.45
N LEU A 534 -0.77 48.33 -10.53
CA LEU A 534 0.24 49.34 -10.16
C LEU A 534 0.65 49.26 -8.68
N TYR A 535 1.87 49.72 -8.39
CA TYR A 535 2.48 49.68 -7.05
C TYR A 535 2.37 48.27 -6.45
N SER A 536 3.15 47.32 -6.98
CA SER A 536 3.16 45.93 -6.49
C SER A 536 4.42 45.64 -5.69
N ALA A 537 4.27 45.03 -4.52
CA ALA A 537 5.32 44.98 -3.50
C ALA A 537 6.07 43.65 -3.45
N ALA A 538 5.37 42.51 -3.43
CA ALA A 538 5.97 41.19 -3.20
C ALA A 538 5.37 40.08 -4.07
N ILE A 539 6.16 39.02 -4.30
CA ILE A 539 5.78 37.78 -4.99
C ILE A 539 6.38 36.57 -4.28
N THR A 540 5.66 35.46 -4.26
CA THR A 540 6.12 34.16 -3.76
C THR A 540 5.62 33.03 -4.67
N VAL A 541 6.29 31.88 -4.60
CA VAL A 541 5.95 30.66 -5.37
C VAL A 541 5.71 29.52 -4.39
N ASP A 542 4.66 28.73 -4.63
CA ASP A 542 4.31 27.61 -3.75
C ASP A 542 5.39 26.50 -3.75
N PRO A 543 5.54 25.71 -2.66
CA PRO A 543 6.54 24.64 -2.58
C PRO A 543 6.45 23.56 -3.67
N THR A 544 5.32 23.39 -4.36
CA THR A 544 5.19 22.47 -5.52
C THR A 544 5.62 23.09 -6.85
N GLY A 545 5.89 24.40 -6.88
CA GLY A 545 6.33 25.14 -8.06
C GLY A 545 5.25 25.30 -9.15
N LYS A 546 3.97 25.19 -8.79
CA LYS A 546 2.81 25.21 -9.70
C LYS A 546 1.98 26.48 -9.60
N TYR A 547 2.11 27.24 -8.52
CA TYR A 547 1.33 28.44 -8.26
C TYR A 547 2.23 29.58 -7.79
N ALA A 548 1.93 30.81 -8.20
CA ALA A 548 2.55 32.02 -7.69
C ALA A 548 1.48 32.96 -7.12
N TYR A 549 1.83 33.67 -6.06
CA TYR A 549 0.98 34.63 -5.38
C TYR A 549 1.74 35.94 -5.20
N ALA A 550 1.11 37.08 -5.52
CA ALA A 550 1.79 38.37 -5.54
C ALA A 550 0.83 39.52 -5.20
N VAL A 551 1.34 40.57 -4.55
CA VAL A 551 0.50 41.61 -3.94
C VAL A 551 0.63 42.98 -4.60
N SER A 552 -0.51 43.60 -4.91
CA SER A 552 -0.62 45.01 -5.30
C SER A 552 -0.89 45.86 -4.06
N TYR A 553 0.11 46.65 -3.68
CA TYR A 553 0.12 47.56 -2.53
C TYR A 553 -0.86 48.73 -2.70
N SER A 554 -1.09 49.22 -3.93
CA SER A 554 -2.10 50.27 -4.16
C SER A 554 -3.50 49.71 -4.42
N GLY A 555 -3.61 48.46 -4.84
CA GLY A 555 -4.88 47.80 -5.13
C GLY A 555 -5.47 46.99 -3.98
N ASP A 556 -4.87 47.03 -2.78
CA ASP A 556 -5.24 46.23 -1.59
C ASP A 556 -5.65 44.78 -1.95
N SER A 557 -4.84 44.12 -2.78
CA SER A 557 -5.20 42.85 -3.41
C SER A 557 -4.04 41.88 -3.67
N LEU A 558 -4.40 40.60 -3.60
CA LEU A 558 -3.57 39.42 -3.81
C LEU A 558 -3.94 38.77 -5.16
N TRP A 559 -2.98 38.76 -6.08
CA TRP A 559 -3.08 38.13 -7.38
C TRP A 559 -2.57 36.69 -7.33
N GLN A 560 -3.17 35.84 -8.17
CA GLN A 560 -2.97 34.39 -8.16
C GLN A 560 -2.66 33.92 -9.58
N TYR A 561 -1.62 33.12 -9.75
CA TYR A 561 -1.18 32.62 -11.05
C TYR A 561 -0.92 31.12 -11.00
N THR A 562 -1.35 30.41 -12.04
CA THR A 562 -0.84 29.07 -12.36
C THR A 562 0.50 29.20 -13.08
N ILE A 563 1.41 28.26 -12.85
CA ILE A 563 2.70 28.16 -13.51
C ILE A 563 2.62 27.00 -14.51
N GLY A 564 2.68 27.33 -15.80
CA GLY A 564 2.68 26.33 -16.87
C GLY A 564 3.94 25.47 -16.88
N ALA A 565 3.93 24.37 -17.66
CA ALA A 565 5.10 23.50 -17.79
C ALA A 565 6.37 24.23 -18.30
N THR A 566 6.17 25.31 -19.06
CA THR A 566 7.20 26.24 -19.57
C THR A 566 7.62 27.33 -18.58
N GLY A 567 7.05 27.36 -17.36
CA GLY A 567 7.28 28.40 -16.36
C GLY A 567 6.43 29.66 -16.53
N MET A 568 5.59 29.73 -17.55
CA MET A 568 4.77 30.93 -17.81
C MET A 568 3.67 31.08 -16.75
N LEU A 569 3.56 32.26 -16.15
CA LEU A 569 2.46 32.65 -15.28
C LEU A 569 1.20 32.85 -16.11
N THR A 570 0.10 32.21 -15.70
CA THR A 570 -1.25 32.45 -16.22
C THR A 570 -2.16 32.82 -15.07
N ALA A 571 -2.68 34.05 -15.08
CA ALA A 571 -3.56 34.57 -14.03
C ALA A 571 -4.81 33.69 -13.86
N MET A 572 -5.25 33.51 -12.61
CA MET A 572 -6.47 32.78 -12.27
C MET A 572 -7.71 33.70 -12.39
N SER A 573 -8.71 33.49 -11.54
CA SER A 573 -9.85 34.39 -11.35
C SER A 573 -9.42 35.78 -10.84
N ALA A 574 -10.39 36.67 -10.66
CA ALA A 574 -10.18 38.02 -10.14
C ALA A 574 -9.31 38.05 -8.85
N PRO A 575 -8.52 39.12 -8.65
CA PRO A 575 -7.70 39.29 -7.45
C PRO A 575 -8.54 39.29 -6.17
N ILE A 576 -7.97 38.79 -5.08
CA ILE A 576 -8.64 38.68 -3.78
C ILE A 576 -8.21 39.84 -2.90
N SER A 577 -9.16 40.48 -2.22
CA SER A 577 -8.87 41.58 -1.29
C SER A 577 -8.00 41.14 -0.11
N THR A 578 -7.06 42.01 0.28
CA THR A 578 -6.21 41.87 1.47
C THR A 578 -6.66 42.87 2.56
N GLY A 579 -5.85 43.02 3.62
CA GLY A 579 -5.85 44.26 4.39
C GLY A 579 -5.18 45.40 3.61
N SER A 580 -5.09 46.59 4.21
CA SER A 580 -4.60 47.77 3.48
C SER A 580 -3.08 47.86 3.43
N GLN A 581 -2.57 48.19 2.23
CA GLN A 581 -1.15 48.25 1.86
C GLN A 581 -0.42 46.92 2.08
N PRO A 582 -0.78 45.85 1.34
CA PRO A 582 -0.09 44.57 1.40
C PRO A 582 1.35 44.70 0.88
N ASN A 583 2.32 44.37 1.74
CA ASN A 583 3.74 44.64 1.50
C ASN A 583 4.59 43.37 1.31
N SER A 584 4.24 42.27 1.96
CA SER A 584 4.95 40.99 1.85
C SER A 584 3.98 39.81 1.87
N VAL A 585 4.37 38.70 1.21
CA VAL A 585 3.53 37.51 1.05
C VAL A 585 4.38 36.24 1.15
N ALA A 586 3.95 35.27 1.95
CA ALA A 586 4.59 33.98 2.12
C ALA A 586 3.58 32.83 2.02
N VAL A 587 4.03 31.70 1.45
CA VAL A 587 3.32 30.41 1.49
C VAL A 587 3.81 29.62 2.70
N ASP A 588 3.00 28.74 3.28
CA ASP A 588 3.46 27.80 4.31
C ASP A 588 4.41 26.72 3.74
N PRO A 589 5.25 26.07 4.56
CA PRO A 589 6.24 25.10 4.09
C PRO A 589 5.67 23.76 3.55
N TRP A 590 4.35 23.68 3.38
CA TRP A 590 3.61 22.51 2.87
C TRP A 590 2.62 22.85 1.74
N GLY A 591 2.56 24.10 1.26
CA GLY A 591 1.74 24.50 0.11
C GLY A 591 0.23 24.34 0.32
N LYS A 592 -0.26 24.83 1.46
CA LYS A 592 -1.66 24.81 1.89
C LYS A 592 -2.18 26.14 2.41
N TYR A 593 -1.34 27.09 2.78
CA TYR A 593 -1.75 28.39 3.31
C TYR A 593 -0.92 29.54 2.74
N VAL A 594 -1.53 30.71 2.58
CA VAL A 594 -0.86 31.97 2.20
C VAL A 594 -1.11 33.02 3.27
N TYR A 595 -0.06 33.76 3.61
CA TYR A 595 -0.07 34.84 4.58
C TYR A 595 0.40 36.13 3.90
N VAL A 596 -0.38 37.19 4.00
CA VAL A 596 -0.06 38.52 3.45
C VAL A 596 0.06 39.52 4.60
N VAL A 597 1.20 40.17 4.71
CA VAL A 597 1.44 41.27 5.66
C VAL A 597 0.92 42.58 5.10
N ASN A 598 0.09 43.27 5.88
CA ASN A 598 -0.56 44.54 5.52
C ASN A 598 0.04 45.68 6.35
N LEU A 599 0.91 46.49 5.72
CA LEU A 599 1.76 47.48 6.39
C LEU A 599 0.95 48.52 7.17
N LYS A 600 -0.09 49.09 6.54
CA LYS A 600 -0.97 50.09 7.16
C LYS A 600 -2.06 49.46 8.03
N GLY A 601 -2.40 48.21 7.76
CA GLY A 601 -3.41 47.46 8.50
C GLY A 601 -2.91 46.79 9.78
N THR A 602 -1.61 46.85 10.09
CA THR A 602 -0.95 46.18 11.24
C THR A 602 -1.49 44.76 11.48
N SER A 603 -1.55 43.98 10.40
CA SER A 603 -2.21 42.67 10.40
C SER A 603 -1.74 41.78 9.25
N ILE A 604 -1.92 40.47 9.44
CA ILE A 604 -1.66 39.41 8.48
C ILE A 604 -3.00 38.90 7.95
N SER A 605 -3.24 38.97 6.64
CA SER A 605 -4.39 38.31 5.98
C SER A 605 -4.05 36.85 5.69
N GLN A 606 -4.99 35.94 5.94
CA GLN A 606 -4.75 34.50 5.95
C GLN A 606 -5.69 33.74 5.00
N TYR A 607 -5.13 32.85 4.18
CA TYR A 607 -5.87 32.10 3.16
C TYR A 607 -5.46 30.62 3.12
N THR A 608 -6.39 29.72 2.77
CA THR A 608 -6.13 28.33 2.36
C THR A 608 -5.93 28.24 0.86
N ILE A 609 -4.95 27.45 0.42
CA ILE A 609 -4.70 27.05 -0.97
C ILE A 609 -5.55 25.84 -1.32
N GLY A 610 -6.49 26.01 -2.27
CA GLY A 610 -7.28 24.93 -2.86
C GLY A 610 -6.45 24.01 -3.77
N SER A 611 -7.03 22.88 -4.20
CA SER A 611 -6.35 21.89 -5.05
C SER A 611 -5.81 22.47 -6.38
N GLY A 612 -6.54 23.42 -6.96
CA GLY A 612 -6.16 24.19 -8.16
C GLY A 612 -5.39 25.48 -7.89
N GLY A 613 -4.85 25.70 -6.69
CA GLY A 613 -4.09 26.89 -6.32
C GLY A 613 -4.92 28.12 -5.94
N ALA A 614 -6.20 28.17 -6.32
CA ALA A 614 -7.10 29.25 -5.92
C ALA A 614 -7.23 29.35 -4.39
N LEU A 615 -7.24 30.59 -3.88
CA LEU A 615 -7.23 30.90 -2.45
C LEU A 615 -8.64 31.17 -1.89
N THR A 616 -8.85 30.78 -0.63
CA THR A 616 -10.04 31.10 0.16
C THR A 616 -9.62 31.62 1.52
N ALA A 617 -10.17 32.74 2.00
CA ALA A 617 -9.84 33.28 3.32
C ALA A 617 -10.15 32.29 4.46
N LEU A 618 -9.33 32.29 5.52
CA LEU A 618 -9.60 31.48 6.71
C LEU A 618 -10.80 32.01 7.51
N ASN A 619 -11.42 31.15 8.33
CA ASN A 619 -12.48 31.53 9.28
C ASN A 619 -12.05 32.68 10.21
N THR A 620 -10.76 32.79 10.50
CA THR A 620 -10.11 33.97 11.09
C THR A 620 -9.34 34.65 9.95
N PRO A 621 -9.93 35.58 9.18
CA PRO A 621 -9.33 36.07 7.95
C PRO A 621 -8.10 36.96 8.19
N THR A 622 -7.97 37.55 9.38
CA THR A 622 -6.86 38.43 9.77
C THR A 622 -6.37 38.17 11.19
N VAL A 623 -5.07 38.30 11.43
CA VAL A 623 -4.42 38.28 12.76
C VAL A 623 -3.58 39.55 12.92
N SER A 624 -3.58 40.19 14.09
CA SER A 624 -2.84 41.44 14.33
C SER A 624 -1.32 41.24 14.40
N THR A 625 -0.57 42.29 14.03
CA THR A 625 0.88 42.43 14.20
C THR A 625 1.19 43.61 15.12
N GLU A 626 2.49 43.83 15.35
CA GLU A 626 3.03 45.11 15.84
C GLU A 626 3.01 46.20 14.73
N LEU A 627 3.57 47.38 15.03
CA LEU A 627 3.50 48.56 14.14
C LEU A 627 4.37 48.42 12.89
N SER A 628 3.80 48.81 11.75
CA SER A 628 4.42 48.77 10.42
C SER A 628 5.07 47.41 10.08
N PRO A 629 4.29 46.32 9.95
CA PRO A 629 4.82 45.02 9.56
C PRO A 629 5.34 45.09 8.10
N GLY A 630 6.61 44.77 7.90
CA GLY A 630 7.32 44.91 6.63
C GLY A 630 7.43 43.60 5.84
N SER A 631 7.93 42.53 6.48
CA SER A 631 8.24 41.25 5.83
C SER A 631 7.78 40.05 6.65
N ILE A 632 7.41 38.95 5.97
CA ILE A 632 6.99 37.68 6.58
C ILE A 632 7.76 36.50 5.97
N VAL A 633 8.19 35.58 6.82
CA VAL A 633 8.77 34.28 6.43
C VAL A 633 8.06 33.15 7.19
N THR A 634 7.94 31.98 6.57
CA THR A 634 7.45 30.76 7.23
C THR A 634 8.55 29.71 7.28
N THR A 635 8.51 28.82 8.28
CA THR A 635 9.45 27.69 8.40
C THR A 635 8.83 26.49 9.10
N LYS A 636 9.50 25.34 9.03
CA LYS A 636 9.17 24.14 9.80
C LYS A 636 9.95 24.14 11.11
N GLY A 637 9.41 23.48 12.13
CA GLY A 637 10.20 23.02 13.27
C GLY A 637 11.21 21.96 12.86
N HIS A 638 12.29 21.85 13.65
CA HIS A 638 13.50 21.06 13.37
C HIS A 638 13.71 19.88 14.33
#